data_AF-A0A524K5H2-F1
#
_entry.id   AF-A0A524K5H2-F1
#
_cell.length_a   1.000
_cell.length_b   1.000
_cell.length_c   1.000
_cell.angle_alpha   90.00
_cell.angle_beta   90.00
_cell.angle_gamma   90.00
#
_symmetry.space_group_name_H-M   'P 1'
#
loop_
_entity.id
_entity.type
_entity.pdbx_description
1 polymer ?
#
loop_
_entity_poly.entity_id
_entity_poly.type
_entity_poly.pdbx_seq_one_letter_code
_entity_poly.pdbx_strand_id
1 'polypeptide(L)'
;MNSVQLIATSTLLTAALASGPAFAGADSGFYLGAGVGQASVGDINIDGGEGFSFDGDDTGYKAIVGFNFGWIPLIDLAVEGSYVDFGKADDAGINVDADALAAFGVVGVNLGPIGIFGKVGAVNWDAKVSVEGVSADDDGTDPAYGIGARFQLGSFQIRAEYELFDIDAADVDFLSASLLYTF
;
A
#
# COMPACT_ATOMS: atom_id res chain seq x y z
N MET A 1 -0.40 18.99 -34.30
CA MET A 1 0.99 18.57 -34.03
C MET A 1 1.21 18.69 -32.54
N ASN A 2 1.30 17.54 -31.87
CA ASN A 2 2.22 17.20 -30.76
C ASN A 2 1.62 16.02 -30.00
N SER A 3 1.87 14.83 -30.53
CA SER A 3 1.69 13.57 -29.82
C SER A 3 2.91 13.40 -28.93
N VAL A 4 2.75 13.51 -27.61
CA VAL A 4 3.78 13.06 -26.67
C VAL A 4 3.34 11.68 -26.22
N GLN A 5 3.84 10.65 -26.90
CA GLN A 5 3.81 9.29 -26.38
C GLN A 5 4.80 9.23 -25.23
N LEU A 6 4.31 9.15 -23.99
CA LEU A 6 5.16 8.93 -22.83
C LEU A 6 5.56 7.45 -22.82
N ILE A 7 6.87 7.23 -22.90
CA ILE A 7 7.49 5.91 -22.94
C ILE A 7 7.49 5.36 -21.52
N ALA A 8 6.64 4.36 -21.27
CA ALA A 8 6.68 3.54 -20.05
C ALA A 8 8.07 2.92 -19.91
N THR A 9 8.87 3.47 -19.00
CA THR A 9 10.23 3.01 -18.74
C THR A 9 10.19 2.05 -17.56
N SER A 10 10.05 0.74 -17.83
CA SER A 10 10.16 -0.27 -16.79
C SER A 10 11.62 -0.34 -16.32
N THR A 11 11.90 0.28 -15.17
CA THR A 11 13.20 0.20 -14.54
C THR A 11 13.20 -1.02 -13.63
N LEU A 12 13.89 -2.07 -14.07
CA LEU A 12 14.10 -3.31 -13.33
C LEU A 12 14.92 -3.01 -12.06
N LEU A 13 14.25 -2.87 -10.90
CA LEU A 13 14.91 -2.66 -9.61
C LEU A 13 15.60 -3.95 -9.17
N THR A 14 16.91 -4.03 -9.43
CA THR A 14 17.75 -5.13 -8.93
C THR A 14 18.01 -4.90 -7.44
N ALA A 15 17.15 -5.44 -6.58
CA ALA A 15 17.34 -5.42 -5.13
C ALA A 15 18.53 -6.31 -4.73
N ALA A 16 19.67 -5.68 -4.45
CA ALA A 16 20.80 -6.36 -3.83
C ALA A 16 20.42 -6.75 -2.39
N LEU A 17 20.06 -8.02 -2.18
CA LEU A 17 19.86 -8.62 -0.87
C LEU A 17 21.20 -8.66 -0.13
N ALA A 18 21.53 -7.61 0.61
CA ALA A 18 22.60 -7.63 1.59
C ALA A 18 22.14 -8.48 2.77
N SER A 19 22.43 -9.78 2.73
CA SER A 19 22.21 -10.71 3.83
C SER A 19 23.16 -10.41 4.98
N GLY A 20 22.80 -9.46 5.85
CA GLY A 20 23.38 -9.31 7.18
C GLY A 20 22.96 -10.46 8.11
N PRO A 21 23.59 -10.62 9.29
CA PRO A 21 23.15 -11.60 10.28
C PRO A 21 21.70 -11.27 10.69
N ALA A 22 20.80 -12.10 10.19
CA ALA A 22 19.39 -12.15 10.51
C ALA A 22 19.22 -12.48 12.00
N PHE A 23 19.07 -11.46 12.84
CA PHE A 23 18.68 -11.66 14.24
C PHE A 23 17.16 -11.74 14.28
N ALA A 24 16.67 -12.96 14.10
CA ALA A 24 15.27 -13.30 14.24
C ALA A 24 14.65 -12.68 15.52
N GLY A 25 13.69 -11.77 15.33
CA GLY A 25 12.96 -11.09 16.42
C GLY A 25 13.71 -9.93 17.09
N ALA A 26 14.75 -9.38 16.47
CA ALA A 26 15.40 -8.16 16.96
C ALA A 26 14.50 -6.93 16.80
N ASP A 27 14.64 -5.97 17.72
CA ASP A 27 14.02 -4.64 17.64
C ASP A 27 14.37 -3.91 16.31
N SER A 28 15.42 -4.34 15.61
CA SER A 28 15.90 -3.80 14.34
C SER A 28 16.10 -4.89 13.27
N GLY A 29 15.84 -4.59 12.00
CA GLY A 29 16.15 -5.51 10.90
C GLY A 29 15.40 -5.22 9.62
N PHE A 30 15.85 -5.83 8.52
CA PHE A 30 15.10 -5.84 7.27
C PHE A 30 13.88 -6.75 7.42
N TYR A 31 12.78 -6.38 6.78
CA TYR A 31 11.62 -7.23 6.67
C TYR A 31 11.01 -7.16 5.28
N LEU A 32 10.33 -8.24 4.91
CA LEU A 32 9.50 -8.31 3.73
C LEU A 32 8.13 -8.86 4.12
N GLY A 33 7.11 -8.56 3.33
CA GLY A 33 5.78 -9.12 3.55
C GLY A 33 4.92 -9.08 2.32
N ALA A 34 3.80 -9.78 2.43
CA ALA A 34 2.73 -9.74 1.46
C ALA A 34 1.39 -9.67 2.19
N GLY A 35 0.39 -9.06 1.56
CA GLY A 35 -0.93 -8.90 2.11
C GLY A 35 -2.02 -8.98 1.05
N VAL A 36 -3.23 -9.17 1.53
CA VAL A 36 -4.47 -9.15 0.74
C VAL A 36 -5.44 -8.18 1.40
N GLY A 37 -6.24 -7.50 0.61
CA GLY A 37 -7.15 -6.48 1.12
C GLY A 37 -8.24 -6.12 0.14
N GLN A 38 -9.01 -5.10 0.51
CA GLN A 38 -10.06 -4.51 -0.31
C GLN A 38 -9.84 -3.01 -0.35
N ALA A 39 -9.95 -2.45 -1.55
CA ALA A 39 -9.96 -1.02 -1.76
C ALA A 39 -11.39 -0.51 -1.71
N SER A 40 -11.60 0.64 -1.09
CA SER A 40 -12.84 1.41 -1.20
C SER A 40 -12.49 2.82 -1.64
N VAL A 41 -13.32 3.41 -2.50
CA VAL A 41 -13.20 4.81 -2.87
C VAL A 41 -14.26 5.56 -2.08
N GLY A 42 -13.81 6.46 -1.21
CA GLY A 42 -14.68 7.34 -0.44
C GLY A 42 -15.47 8.27 -1.36
N ASP A 43 -16.66 8.66 -0.90
CA ASP A 43 -17.65 9.48 -1.61
C ASP A 43 -17.03 10.46 -2.63
N ILE A 44 -17.21 10.18 -3.93
CA ILE A 44 -17.00 11.20 -4.95
C ILE A 44 -18.03 12.29 -4.65
N ASN A 45 -17.57 13.45 -4.15
CA ASN A 45 -18.41 14.62 -3.93
C ASN A 45 -18.85 15.22 -5.27
N ILE A 46 -19.72 14.52 -6.00
CA ILE A 46 -20.51 15.10 -7.08
C ILE A 46 -21.78 15.65 -6.44
N ASP A 47 -21.99 16.96 -6.60
CA ASP A 47 -23.19 17.68 -6.20
C ASP A 47 -24.44 16.95 -6.75
N GLY A 48 -25.03 16.05 -5.95
CA GLY A 48 -26.23 15.27 -6.27
C GLY A 48 -26.07 13.84 -6.83
N GLY A 49 -24.93 13.17 -6.69
CA GLY A 49 -24.74 11.76 -7.12
C GLY A 49 -24.49 10.80 -5.96
N GLU A 50 -25.10 9.60 -5.98
CA GLU A 50 -24.79 8.52 -5.03
C GLU A 50 -23.36 8.01 -5.29
N GLY A 51 -22.56 7.86 -4.22
CA GLY A 51 -21.17 7.42 -4.30
C GLY A 51 -21.02 6.08 -4.99
N PHE A 52 -19.98 5.94 -5.81
CA PHE A 52 -19.61 4.66 -6.41
C PHE A 52 -19.02 3.76 -5.32
N SER A 53 -19.82 2.83 -4.79
CA SER A 53 -19.29 1.74 -3.98
C SER A 53 -18.68 0.69 -4.91
N PHE A 54 -17.40 0.38 -4.72
CA PHE A 54 -16.81 -0.83 -5.29
C PHE A 54 -17.52 -2.03 -4.63
N ASP A 55 -18.42 -2.66 -5.36
CA ASP A 55 -19.11 -3.88 -4.93
C ASP A 55 -18.09 -5.02 -4.81
N GLY A 56 -17.61 -5.24 -3.58
CA GLY A 56 -17.40 -6.56 -2.96
C GLY A 56 -16.38 -7.56 -3.53
N ASP A 57 -16.00 -7.50 -4.80
CA ASP A 57 -15.30 -8.59 -5.49
C ASP A 57 -13.82 -8.32 -5.82
N ASP A 58 -13.35 -7.08 -5.66
CA ASP A 58 -11.98 -6.70 -6.03
C ASP A 58 -11.00 -6.88 -4.87
N THR A 59 -10.44 -8.08 -4.81
CA THR A 59 -9.35 -8.42 -3.88
C THR A 59 -8.06 -7.76 -4.36
N GLY A 60 -7.56 -6.79 -3.61
CA GLY A 60 -6.25 -6.19 -3.81
C GLY A 60 -5.12 -7.00 -3.15
N TYR A 61 -3.92 -6.86 -3.69
CA TYR A 61 -2.71 -7.51 -3.20
C TYR A 61 -1.63 -6.48 -2.89
N LYS A 62 -0.86 -6.72 -1.83
CA LYS A 62 0.19 -5.82 -1.39
C LYS A 62 1.50 -6.57 -1.19
N ALA A 63 2.61 -5.99 -1.62
CA ALA A 63 3.96 -6.42 -1.29
C ALA A 63 4.66 -5.33 -0.47
N ILE A 64 5.40 -5.73 0.56
CA ILE A 64 6.02 -4.81 1.53
C ILE A 64 7.49 -5.15 1.66
N VAL A 65 8.34 -4.13 1.70
CA VAL A 65 9.73 -4.22 2.15
C VAL A 65 10.02 -3.07 3.11
N GLY A 66 10.78 -3.33 4.16
CA GLY A 66 11.14 -2.27 5.08
C GLY A 66 12.34 -2.59 5.95
N PHE A 67 12.71 -1.61 6.76
CA PHE A 67 13.77 -1.73 7.73
C PHE A 67 13.36 -1.05 9.04
N ASN A 68 13.34 -1.82 10.13
CA ASN A 68 13.17 -1.29 11.48
C ASN A 68 14.53 -0.94 12.07
N PHE A 69 14.65 0.25 12.65
CA PHE A 69 15.88 0.76 13.23
C PHE A 69 16.16 0.22 14.64
N GLY A 70 15.12 -0.14 15.42
CA GLY A 70 15.27 -0.71 16.77
C GLY A 70 16.05 0.13 17.78
N TRP A 71 16.04 1.46 17.64
CA TRP A 71 16.86 2.33 18.49
C TRP A 71 16.27 2.59 19.87
N ILE A 72 14.94 2.46 20.02
CA ILE A 72 14.22 2.81 21.24
C ILE A 72 13.47 1.57 21.73
N PRO A 73 13.72 1.12 22.97
CA PRO A 73 12.96 0.00 23.53
C PRO A 73 11.46 0.26 23.48
N LEU A 74 10.68 -0.74 23.03
CA LEU A 74 9.21 -0.70 22.89
C LEU A 74 8.66 0.24 21.81
N ILE A 75 9.50 1.06 21.17
CA ILE A 75 9.08 1.96 20.09
C ILE A 75 9.78 1.53 18.80
N ASP A 76 8.98 1.13 17.82
CA ASP A 76 9.48 0.84 16.49
C ASP A 76 9.53 2.12 15.67
N LEU A 77 10.67 2.34 15.04
CA LEU A 77 10.86 3.34 14.01
C LEU A 77 11.33 2.59 12.78
N ALA A 78 10.60 2.71 11.67
CA ALA A 78 10.94 2.01 10.45
C ALA A 78 10.72 2.89 9.22
N VAL A 79 11.37 2.50 8.13
CA VAL A 79 11.03 2.95 6.78
C VAL A 79 10.48 1.77 6.00
N GLU A 80 9.45 2.00 5.22
CA GLU A 80 8.72 0.96 4.48
C GLU A 80 8.46 1.43 3.05
N GLY A 81 8.62 0.53 2.08
CA GLY A 81 8.13 0.69 0.73
C GLY A 81 7.10 -0.40 0.45
N SER A 82 6.01 -0.05 -0.24
CA SER A 82 4.96 -1.01 -0.58
C SER A 82 4.47 -0.82 -2.00
N TYR A 83 4.24 -1.94 -2.68
CA TYR A 83 3.48 -1.97 -3.93
C TYR A 83 2.09 -2.53 -3.63
N VAL A 84 1.05 -1.87 -4.13
CA VAL A 84 -0.34 -2.27 -4.00
C VAL A 84 -0.95 -2.39 -5.38
N ASP A 85 -1.50 -3.56 -5.69
CA ASP A 85 -2.40 -3.78 -6.81
C ASP A 85 -3.81 -3.76 -6.22
N PHE A 86 -4.64 -2.78 -6.61
CA PHE A 86 -5.96 -2.61 -6.02
C PHE A 86 -6.99 -3.61 -6.58
N GLY A 87 -6.61 -4.44 -7.55
CA GLY A 87 -7.52 -5.33 -8.25
C GLY A 87 -8.20 -4.66 -9.45
N LYS A 88 -9.11 -5.39 -10.09
CA LYS A 88 -9.79 -4.95 -11.32
C LYS A 88 -11.30 -4.96 -11.15
N ALA A 89 -11.89 -3.79 -11.02
CA ALA A 89 -13.33 -3.65 -10.98
C ALA A 89 -13.93 -3.75 -12.39
N ASP A 90 -14.93 -4.62 -12.57
CA ASP A 90 -15.77 -4.66 -13.77
C ASP A 90 -17.23 -4.49 -13.35
N ASP A 91 -17.83 -3.37 -13.74
CA ASP A 91 -19.28 -3.16 -13.62
C ASP A 91 -19.87 -2.61 -14.91
N ALA A 92 -20.88 -3.31 -15.43
CA ALA A 92 -21.65 -2.91 -16.63
C ALA A 92 -20.81 -2.49 -17.86
N GLY A 93 -19.60 -3.04 -18.04
CA GLY A 93 -18.69 -2.71 -19.15
C GLY A 93 -17.72 -1.55 -18.87
N ILE A 94 -17.68 -1.06 -17.63
CA ILE A 94 -16.68 -0.14 -17.09
C ILE A 94 -15.63 -0.99 -16.36
N ASN A 95 -14.38 -0.91 -16.83
CA ASN A 95 -13.24 -1.59 -16.22
C ASN A 95 -12.34 -0.55 -15.54
N VAL A 96 -12.01 -0.75 -14.27
CA VAL A 96 -11.06 0.08 -13.51
C VAL A 96 -9.90 -0.79 -13.05
N ASP A 97 -8.68 -0.39 -13.37
CA ASP A 97 -7.43 -1.06 -13.01
C ASP A 97 -6.52 0.00 -12.37
N ALA A 98 -6.05 -0.25 -11.15
CA ALA A 98 -5.25 0.71 -10.41
C ALA A 98 -4.15 0.04 -9.60
N ASP A 99 -2.97 0.65 -9.60
CA ASP A 99 -1.83 0.23 -8.80
C ASP A 99 -1.08 1.42 -8.18
N ALA A 100 -0.31 1.14 -7.14
CA ALA A 100 0.38 2.15 -6.36
C ALA A 100 1.72 1.67 -5.81
N LEU A 101 2.71 2.56 -5.84
CA LEU A 101 3.99 2.42 -5.15
C LEU A 101 4.11 3.50 -4.08
N ALA A 102 4.17 3.08 -2.82
CA ALA A 102 4.24 3.98 -1.68
C ALA A 102 5.55 3.85 -0.90
N ALA A 103 5.97 4.95 -0.29
CA ALA A 103 7.10 5.03 0.62
C ALA A 103 6.66 5.71 1.92
N PHE A 104 6.92 5.06 3.05
CA PHE A 104 6.43 5.44 4.37
C PHE A 104 7.55 5.54 5.41
N GLY A 105 7.40 6.48 6.34
CA GLY A 105 7.93 6.38 7.68
C GLY A 105 6.90 5.73 8.60
N VAL A 106 7.34 4.79 9.44
CA VAL A 106 6.48 4.02 10.34
C VAL A 106 6.92 4.27 11.79
N VAL A 107 5.95 4.52 12.66
CA VAL A 107 6.14 4.59 14.10
C VAL A 107 5.14 3.69 14.80
N GLY A 108 5.60 2.87 15.74
CA GLY A 108 4.73 1.94 16.46
C GLY A 108 5.16 1.71 17.89
N VAL A 109 4.22 1.22 18.69
CA VAL A 109 4.47 0.78 20.07
C VAL A 109 4.18 -0.70 20.21
N ASN A 110 5.04 -1.41 20.93
CA ASN A 110 4.91 -2.84 21.20
C ASN A 110 4.53 -3.10 22.66
N LEU A 111 3.47 -3.86 22.86
CA LEU A 111 2.91 -4.25 24.15
C LEU A 111 2.92 -5.78 24.27
N GLY A 112 4.13 -6.33 24.41
CA GLY A 112 4.35 -7.78 24.31
C GLY A 112 4.20 -8.26 22.87
N PRO A 113 3.42 -9.31 22.59
CA PRO A 113 3.25 -9.83 21.23
C PRO A 113 2.31 -8.97 20.38
N ILE A 114 1.60 -7.99 20.95
CA ILE A 114 0.67 -7.12 20.21
C ILE A 114 1.29 -5.73 20.10
N GLY A 115 1.08 -5.07 18.97
CA GLY A 115 1.45 -3.67 18.80
C GLY A 115 0.44 -2.91 17.97
N ILE A 116 0.52 -1.58 18.06
CA ILE A 116 -0.16 -0.66 17.15
C ILE A 116 0.88 0.24 16.51
N PHE A 117 0.61 0.69 15.29
CA PHE A 117 1.51 1.57 14.56
C PHE A 117 0.74 2.51 13.65
N GLY A 118 1.40 3.60 13.29
CA GLY A 118 0.98 4.51 12.25
C GLY A 118 2.08 4.66 11.21
N LYS A 119 1.68 5.04 9.99
CA LYS A 119 2.58 5.34 8.90
C LYS A 119 2.15 6.60 8.15
N VAL A 120 3.13 7.32 7.65
CA VAL A 120 2.95 8.54 6.87
C VAL A 120 4.01 8.59 5.78
N GLY A 121 3.61 9.03 4.60
CA GLY A 121 4.44 8.90 3.42
C GLY A 121 3.86 9.59 2.20
N ALA A 122 4.33 9.13 1.05
CA ALA A 122 3.81 9.52 -0.25
C ALA A 122 3.56 8.25 -1.08
N VAL A 123 2.57 8.32 -1.95
CA VAL A 123 2.22 7.29 -2.91
C VAL A 123 2.34 7.85 -4.32
N ASN A 124 2.91 7.07 -5.24
CA ASN A 124 2.77 7.27 -6.66
C ASN A 124 1.80 6.22 -7.17
N TRP A 125 0.77 6.64 -7.90
CA TRP A 125 -0.31 5.77 -8.34
C TRP A 125 -0.57 5.97 -9.83
N ASP A 126 -1.09 4.91 -10.45
CA ASP A 126 -1.54 4.89 -11.83
C ASP A 126 -2.94 4.23 -11.86
N ALA A 127 -3.90 4.88 -12.52
CA ALA A 127 -5.25 4.36 -12.70
C ALA A 127 -5.65 4.37 -14.17
N LYS A 128 -6.32 3.31 -14.61
CA LYS A 128 -6.88 3.18 -15.95
C LYS A 128 -8.34 2.82 -15.89
N VAL A 129 -9.16 3.63 -16.56
CA VAL A 129 -10.60 3.39 -16.72
C VAL A 129 -10.89 3.10 -18.18
N SER A 130 -11.62 2.02 -18.46
CA SER A 130 -12.03 1.64 -19.82
C SER A 130 -13.53 1.44 -19.91
N VAL A 131 -14.18 2.09 -20.88
CA VAL A 131 -15.62 2.01 -21.16
C VAL A 131 -15.84 1.66 -22.62
N GLU A 132 -16.44 0.51 -22.90
CA GLU A 132 -16.79 0.06 -24.27
C GLU A 132 -15.65 0.18 -25.31
N GLY A 133 -14.39 -0.02 -24.88
CA GLY A 133 -13.21 0.05 -25.74
C GLY A 133 -12.55 1.44 -25.86
N VAL A 134 -13.05 2.45 -25.15
CA VAL A 134 -12.38 3.74 -24.95
C VAL A 134 -11.70 3.72 -23.58
N SER A 135 -10.40 4.01 -23.54
CA SER A 135 -9.63 4.06 -22.29
C SER A 135 -9.21 5.49 -21.96
N ALA A 136 -9.25 5.81 -20.67
CA ALA A 136 -8.60 6.98 -20.07
C ALA A 136 -7.64 6.50 -18.98
N ASP A 137 -6.50 7.18 -18.86
CA ASP A 137 -5.50 6.97 -17.82
C ASP A 137 -5.31 8.27 -17.02
N ASP A 138 -4.99 8.10 -15.74
CA ASP A 138 -4.62 9.18 -14.82
C ASP A 138 -3.53 8.68 -13.87
N ASP A 139 -2.65 9.58 -13.45
CA ASP A 139 -1.49 9.27 -12.60
C ASP A 139 -1.14 10.43 -11.68
N GLY A 140 -0.54 10.12 -10.54
CA GLY A 140 -0.27 11.15 -9.54
C GLY A 140 0.77 10.77 -8.50
N THR A 141 1.16 11.76 -7.70
CA THR A 141 1.96 11.54 -6.49
C THR A 141 1.36 12.35 -5.36
N ASP A 142 0.85 11.64 -4.36
CA ASP A 142 0.02 12.22 -3.32
C ASP A 142 0.45 11.76 -1.93
N PRO A 143 0.05 12.48 -0.87
CA PRO A 143 0.26 12.01 0.49
C PRO A 143 -0.45 10.69 0.77
N ALA A 144 0.20 9.85 1.58
CA ALA A 144 -0.38 8.58 2.02
C ALA A 144 -0.22 8.42 3.53
N TYR A 145 -1.24 7.85 4.17
CA TYR A 145 -1.31 7.66 5.61
C TYR A 145 -1.81 6.26 5.94
N GLY A 146 -1.50 5.76 7.12
CA GLY A 146 -2.10 4.51 7.56
C GLY A 146 -1.97 4.28 9.05
N ILE A 147 -2.84 3.42 9.55
CA ILE A 147 -2.79 2.91 10.92
C ILE A 147 -2.96 1.40 10.89
N GLY A 148 -2.36 0.72 11.86
CA GLY A 148 -2.43 -0.73 11.90
C GLY A 148 -2.24 -1.30 13.29
N ALA A 149 -2.70 -2.54 13.42
CA ALA A 149 -2.45 -3.41 14.54
C ALA A 149 -1.62 -4.60 14.07
N ARG A 150 -0.80 -5.16 14.96
CA ARG A 150 0.08 -6.27 14.64
C ARG A 150 0.19 -7.27 15.76
N PHE A 151 0.49 -8.50 15.37
CA PHE A 151 0.83 -9.60 16.27
C PHE A 151 2.17 -10.21 15.88
N GLN A 152 3.14 -10.18 16.79
CA GLN A 152 4.49 -10.70 16.61
C GLN A 152 4.61 -12.15 17.12
N LEU A 153 5.16 -13.02 16.27
CA LEU A 153 5.48 -14.40 16.60
C LEU A 153 6.88 -14.77 16.09
N GLY A 154 7.90 -14.53 16.92
CA GLY A 154 9.30 -14.78 16.55
C GLY A 154 9.75 -13.84 15.44
N SER A 155 10.12 -14.38 14.27
CA SER A 155 10.43 -13.60 13.06
C SER A 155 9.20 -13.20 12.25
N PHE A 156 8.05 -13.83 12.50
CA PHE A 156 6.82 -13.57 11.73
C PHE A 156 5.98 -12.52 12.41
N GLN A 157 5.30 -11.72 11.59
CA GLN A 157 4.37 -10.71 12.07
C GLN A 157 3.12 -10.73 11.21
N ILE A 158 1.95 -10.76 11.85
CA ILE A 158 0.66 -10.60 11.18
C ILE A 158 0.21 -9.17 11.43
N ARG A 159 -0.25 -8.47 10.39
CA ARG A 159 -0.76 -7.10 10.48
C ARG A 159 -2.18 -7.01 9.94
N ALA A 160 -2.96 -6.12 10.53
CA ALA A 160 -4.15 -5.55 9.92
C ALA A 160 -3.90 -4.04 9.75
N GLU A 161 -4.17 -3.51 8.57
CA GLU A 161 -3.80 -2.16 8.16
C GLU A 161 -4.98 -1.47 7.48
N TYR A 162 -5.22 -0.22 7.84
CA TYR A 162 -6.10 0.69 7.12
C TYR A 162 -5.24 1.85 6.59
N GLU A 163 -5.19 1.99 5.27
CA GLU A 163 -4.38 2.97 4.55
C GLU A 163 -5.30 3.93 3.82
N LEU A 164 -4.94 5.22 3.82
CA LEU A 164 -5.62 6.27 3.07
C LEU A 164 -4.63 6.89 2.09
N PHE A 165 -5.06 7.02 0.85
CA PHE A 165 -4.36 7.70 -0.23
C PHE A 165 -5.19 8.94 -0.60
N ASP A 166 -4.66 10.12 -0.28
CA ASP A 166 -5.31 11.43 -0.44
C ASP A 166 -5.12 11.92 -1.87
N ILE A 167 -5.81 11.30 -2.81
CA ILE A 167 -5.70 11.62 -4.24
C ILE A 167 -6.66 12.77 -4.54
N ASP A 168 -6.15 13.86 -5.16
CA ASP A 168 -6.90 15.09 -5.45
C ASP A 168 -8.29 14.86 -6.11
N ALA A 169 -8.47 13.75 -6.82
CA ALA A 169 -9.72 13.38 -7.49
C ALA A 169 -10.69 12.55 -6.62
N ALA A 170 -10.19 11.74 -5.68
CA ALA A 170 -10.99 10.89 -4.79
C ALA A 170 -10.14 10.29 -3.66
N ASP A 171 -10.69 10.23 -2.44
CA ASP A 171 -10.05 9.53 -1.33
C ASP A 171 -10.13 8.02 -1.55
N VAL A 172 -8.99 7.33 -1.61
CA VAL A 172 -8.94 5.86 -1.71
C VAL A 172 -8.47 5.29 -0.38
N ASP A 173 -9.24 4.38 0.18
CA ASP A 173 -8.84 3.61 1.35
C ASP A 173 -8.59 2.13 1.03
N PHE A 174 -7.64 1.52 1.74
CA PHE A 174 -7.28 0.12 1.58
C PHE A 174 -7.20 -0.57 2.93
N LEU A 175 -8.14 -1.49 3.16
CA LEU A 175 -8.15 -2.35 4.35
C LEU A 175 -7.50 -3.68 4.01
N SER A 176 -6.43 -4.05 4.71
CA SER A 176 -5.64 -5.24 4.38
C SER A 176 -5.18 -6.04 5.58
N ALA A 177 -4.92 -7.32 5.34
CA ALA A 177 -4.23 -8.22 6.24
C ALA A 177 -2.92 -8.69 5.61
N SER A 178 -1.82 -8.57 6.34
CA SER A 178 -0.46 -8.83 5.83
C SER A 178 0.29 -9.82 6.72
N LEU A 179 1.12 -10.67 6.10
CA LEU A 179 2.12 -11.49 6.77
C LEU A 179 3.52 -10.98 6.41
N LEU A 180 4.33 -10.71 7.43
CA LEU A 180 5.69 -10.22 7.29
C LEU A 180 6.68 -11.19 7.93
N TYR A 181 7.90 -11.19 7.40
CA TYR A 181 9.05 -11.89 7.92
C TYR A 181 10.20 -10.91 8.13
N THR A 182 10.73 -10.85 9.36
CA THR A 182 11.92 -10.06 9.71
C THR A 182 13.14 -10.97 9.76
N PHE A 183 14.21 -10.54 9.10
CA PHE A 183 15.50 -11.24 9.06
C PHE A 183 16.27 -10.98 10.35
#